data_AF-A0A6S7CB69-F1
#
_entry.id   AF-A0A6S7CB69-F1
#
_cell.length_a   1.000
_cell.length_b   1.000
_cell.length_c   1.000
_cell.angle_alpha   90.00
_cell.angle_beta   90.00
_cell.angle_gamma   90.00
#
_symmetry.space_group_name_H-M   'P 1'
#
loop_
_entity.id
_entity.type
_entity.pdbx_description
1 polymer ?
#
loop_
_entity_poly.entity_id
_entity_poly.type
_entity_poly.pdbx_seq_one_letter_code
_entity_poly.pdbx_strand_id
1 'polypeptide(L)'
;MRPRMLGRASYPYLTRTMHTNLARDTTIARGKMRMSGLLLAAGLAFAAAMPALAAPPIKAHGAPAPAAAPAPAPAAAATAAPSGSALKTDIQNQAAYERLMNNSGITLQWLWSAQRGHLTATDENDLVHIEGTQANFEGTLKIKGDIVSIASDRFIFRGTILILDAPDKGRRCERNGDFEFRATGKRKYWRLQQMEACGGLTDYVDVYY
;
A
#
# COMPACT_ATOMS: atom_id res chain seq x y z
N MET A 1 64.55 -36.63 39.97
CA MET A 1 63.90 -36.15 38.73
C MET A 1 62.39 -36.36 38.82
N ARG A 2 61.58 -35.29 38.71
CA ARG A 2 60.18 -35.34 38.21
C ARG A 2 60.21 -35.50 36.68
N PRO A 3 59.15 -35.88 35.90
CA PRO A 3 57.69 -35.60 36.03
C PRO A 3 56.76 -36.83 35.76
N ARG A 4 55.43 -36.85 36.06
CA ARG A 4 54.22 -36.24 35.41
C ARG A 4 54.06 -36.71 33.94
N MET A 5 52.91 -37.10 33.34
CA MET A 5 51.45 -36.99 33.49
C MET A 5 50.78 -38.13 32.64
N LEU A 6 49.51 -38.53 32.83
CA LEU A 6 48.27 -38.21 32.04
C LEU A 6 47.42 -39.51 32.07
N GLY A 7 46.10 -39.60 32.04
CA GLY A 7 45.00 -38.68 31.80
C GLY A 7 43.68 -39.48 31.77
N ARG A 8 42.58 -38.83 32.13
CA ARG A 8 41.18 -39.31 32.23
C ARG A 8 40.56 -39.75 30.89
N ALA A 9 39.57 -40.64 30.97
CA ALA A 9 38.25 -40.45 30.32
C ALA A 9 37.18 -41.36 30.96
N SER A 10 36.16 -40.78 31.59
CA SER A 10 34.91 -41.45 31.92
C SER A 10 33.83 -40.37 32.07
N TYR A 11 32.80 -40.42 31.23
CA TYR A 11 31.60 -39.59 31.33
C TYR A 11 30.37 -40.50 31.15
N PRO A 12 29.54 -40.69 32.19
CA PRO A 12 28.23 -41.30 32.03
C PRO A 12 27.15 -40.26 31.68
N TYR A 13 26.12 -40.78 31.02
CA TYR A 13 24.87 -40.16 30.60
C TYR A 13 24.18 -39.35 31.71
N LEU A 14 23.68 -38.17 31.36
CA LEU A 14 22.72 -37.41 32.16
C LEU A 14 21.43 -37.20 31.37
N THR A 15 20.39 -37.87 31.86
CA THR A 15 18.98 -37.80 31.50
C THR A 15 18.47 -36.36 31.60
N ARG A 16 17.94 -35.81 30.50
CA ARG A 16 17.29 -34.50 30.50
C ARG A 16 15.81 -34.65 30.82
N THR A 17 15.46 -34.27 32.04
CA THR A 17 14.08 -34.14 32.55
C THR A 17 13.27 -33.14 31.71
N MET A 18 12.07 -33.54 31.29
CA MET A 18 11.08 -32.66 30.67
C MET A 18 10.54 -31.68 31.72
N HIS A 19 10.70 -30.38 31.49
CA HIS A 19 10.00 -29.34 32.26
C HIS A 19 8.74 -28.91 31.50
N THR A 20 7.62 -29.49 31.91
CA THR A 20 6.27 -28.99 31.66
C THR A 20 6.11 -27.67 32.41
N ASN A 21 6.02 -26.55 31.69
CA ASN A 21 5.62 -25.28 32.31
C ASN A 21 4.10 -25.23 32.34
N LEU A 22 3.57 -25.32 33.57
CA LEU A 22 2.18 -25.14 33.89
C LEU A 22 1.66 -23.78 33.41
N ALA A 23 0.44 -23.83 32.87
CA ALA A 23 -0.42 -22.70 32.59
C ALA A 23 -0.55 -21.79 33.82
N ARG A 24 -0.38 -20.48 33.62
CA ARG A 24 -0.88 -19.47 34.55
C ARG A 24 -2.23 -19.00 34.06
N ASP A 25 -3.24 -19.41 34.82
CA ASP A 25 -4.58 -18.82 34.86
C ASP A 25 -4.49 -17.29 34.89
N THR A 26 -5.01 -16.65 33.86
CA THR A 26 -5.37 -15.22 33.93
C THR A 26 -6.88 -15.16 33.99
N THR A 27 -7.37 -14.80 35.16
CA THR A 27 -8.77 -14.61 35.51
C THR A 27 -9.44 -13.60 34.57
N ILE A 28 -10.42 -14.09 33.81
CA ILE A 28 -11.33 -13.25 33.01
C ILE A 28 -12.28 -12.53 33.96
N ALA A 29 -12.06 -11.23 34.15
CA ALA A 29 -13.06 -10.34 34.73
C ALA A 29 -14.17 -10.10 33.70
N ARG A 30 -15.28 -10.85 33.84
CA ARG A 30 -16.51 -10.74 33.05
C ARG A 30 -17.24 -9.44 33.41
N GLY A 31 -16.90 -8.36 32.72
CA GLY A 31 -17.63 -7.09 32.79
C GLY A 31 -19.04 -7.22 32.19
N LYS A 32 -20.06 -6.97 33.01
CA LYS A 32 -21.48 -6.92 32.64
C LYS A 32 -21.73 -5.71 31.72
N MET A 33 -21.95 -5.93 30.42
CA MET A 33 -22.61 -4.93 29.57
C MET A 33 -24.13 -5.12 29.67
N ARG A 34 -24.79 -4.06 30.14
CA ARG A 34 -26.25 -3.95 30.19
C ARG A 34 -26.80 -3.85 28.76
N MET A 35 -27.73 -4.73 28.43
CA MET A 35 -28.65 -4.56 27.31
C MET A 35 -29.51 -3.32 27.55
N SER A 36 -29.44 -2.37 26.63
CA SER A 36 -30.52 -1.42 26.39
C SER A 36 -30.94 -1.59 24.93
N GLY A 37 -32.07 -2.26 24.74
CA GLY A 37 -32.82 -2.19 23.50
C GLY A 37 -33.72 -0.96 23.50
N LEU A 38 -33.97 -0.39 22.32
CA LEU A 38 -35.23 0.25 21.93
C LEU A 38 -35.15 0.57 20.42
N LEU A 39 -35.95 -0.14 19.60
CA LEU A 39 -37.10 0.36 18.83
C LEU A 39 -36.72 1.35 17.71
N LEU A 40 -36.86 1.02 16.41
CA LEU A 40 -38.06 0.80 15.57
C LEU A 40 -38.36 2.04 14.70
N ALA A 41 -38.87 1.78 13.50
CA ALA A 41 -39.54 2.66 12.54
C ALA A 41 -38.60 3.52 11.65
N ALA A 42 -38.53 3.28 10.34
CA ALA A 42 -39.56 3.42 9.30
C ALA A 42 -39.81 4.88 8.89
N GLY A 43 -39.81 5.13 7.58
CA GLY A 43 -40.20 6.41 6.98
C GLY A 43 -39.34 6.70 5.76
N LEU A 44 -39.71 6.21 4.57
CA LEU A 44 -40.69 6.78 3.63
C LEU A 44 -39.98 7.58 2.54
N ALA A 45 -40.06 7.02 1.34
CA ALA A 45 -39.65 7.61 0.08
C ALA A 45 -40.40 8.92 -0.20
N PHE A 46 -39.66 9.91 -0.71
CA PHE A 46 -40.25 11.01 -1.48
C PHE A 46 -39.68 10.95 -2.90
N ALA A 47 -40.49 10.40 -3.80
CA ALA A 47 -40.40 10.68 -5.23
C ALA A 47 -41.08 12.03 -5.47
N ALA A 48 -40.38 12.98 -6.08
CA ALA A 48 -40.98 14.19 -6.60
C ALA A 48 -40.35 14.54 -7.96
N ALA A 49 -41.23 14.67 -8.94
CA ALA A 49 -40.98 14.84 -10.35
C ALA A 49 -40.25 16.15 -10.69
N MET A 50 -39.34 16.09 -11.66
CA MET A 50 -38.74 17.25 -12.32
C MET A 50 -39.56 17.58 -13.59
N PRO A 51 -40.01 18.84 -13.79
CA PRO A 51 -40.57 19.28 -15.06
C PRO A 51 -39.48 19.54 -16.12
N ALA A 52 -39.89 19.31 -17.37
CA ALA A 52 -39.07 19.34 -18.57
C ALA A 52 -38.44 20.72 -18.89
N LEU A 53 -37.19 20.70 -19.36
CA LEU A 53 -36.54 21.83 -20.02
C LEU A 53 -37.21 22.13 -21.37
N ALA A 54 -37.68 23.36 -21.56
CA ALA A 54 -38.04 23.90 -22.86
C ALA A 54 -36.82 24.57 -23.51
N ALA A 55 -36.45 24.12 -24.71
CA ALA A 55 -35.40 24.69 -25.54
C ALA A 55 -35.95 25.80 -26.47
N PRO A 56 -35.20 26.89 -26.72
CA PRO A 56 -35.50 27.80 -27.82
C PRO A 56 -34.87 27.36 -29.16
N PRO A 57 -35.41 27.85 -30.30
CA PRO A 57 -35.17 27.29 -31.63
C PRO A 57 -33.85 27.72 -32.29
N ILE A 58 -33.36 26.82 -33.14
CA ILE A 58 -32.23 26.95 -34.04
C ILE A 58 -32.54 27.98 -35.14
N LYS A 59 -31.72 29.03 -35.25
CA LYS A 59 -31.61 29.85 -36.46
C LYS A 59 -30.45 29.31 -37.30
N ALA A 60 -30.77 28.56 -38.35
CA ALA A 60 -29.90 28.39 -39.50
C ALA A 60 -30.02 29.64 -40.39
N HIS A 61 -28.91 30.19 -40.89
CA HIS A 61 -28.80 30.91 -42.19
C HIS A 61 -27.30 31.21 -42.41
N GLY A 62 -26.71 30.68 -43.49
CA GLY A 62 -25.41 31.11 -44.01
C GLY A 62 -24.51 29.99 -44.54
N ALA A 63 -24.66 29.65 -45.82
CA ALA A 63 -23.67 28.89 -46.60
C ALA A 63 -22.62 29.88 -47.21
N PRO A 64 -21.52 29.40 -47.82
CA PRO A 64 -20.16 29.59 -47.30
C PRO A 64 -19.35 30.67 -48.04
N ALA A 65 -18.45 31.34 -47.31
CA ALA A 65 -17.39 32.17 -47.89
C ALA A 65 -16.16 31.30 -48.26
N PRO A 66 -15.42 31.65 -49.32
CA PRO A 66 -14.38 30.78 -49.90
C PRO A 66 -13.16 30.62 -48.98
N ALA A 67 -12.64 29.40 -48.97
CA ALA A 67 -11.46 28.98 -48.22
C ALA A 67 -10.22 29.79 -48.60
N ALA A 68 -9.75 30.62 -47.68
CA ALA A 68 -8.36 31.08 -47.67
C ALA A 68 -7.49 29.96 -47.09
N ALA A 69 -6.47 29.56 -47.86
CA ALA A 69 -5.48 28.58 -47.43
C ALA A 69 -4.78 29.03 -46.13
N PRO A 70 -4.59 28.17 -45.12
CA PRO A 70 -3.79 28.52 -43.97
C PRO A 70 -2.31 28.56 -44.37
N ALA A 71 -1.66 29.68 -44.08
CA ALA A 71 -0.21 29.78 -44.06
C ALA A 71 0.38 28.73 -43.09
N PRO A 72 1.58 28.18 -43.36
CA PRO A 72 2.22 27.25 -42.43
C PRO A 72 2.47 27.98 -41.10
N ALA A 73 1.86 27.46 -40.03
CA ALA A 73 2.15 27.90 -38.68
C ALA A 73 3.67 27.77 -38.42
N PRO A 74 4.31 28.74 -37.74
CA PRO A 74 5.67 28.55 -37.28
C PRO A 74 5.69 27.32 -36.38
N ALA A 75 6.57 26.37 -36.73
CA ALA A 75 6.81 25.18 -35.93
C ALA A 75 6.99 25.62 -34.47
N ALA A 76 5.99 25.28 -33.65
CA ALA A 76 6.08 25.44 -32.22
C ALA A 76 7.37 24.75 -31.79
N ALA A 77 8.29 25.53 -31.25
CA ALA A 77 9.51 25.02 -30.66
C ALA A 77 9.09 23.90 -29.71
N ALA A 78 9.41 22.67 -30.08
CA ALA A 78 9.31 21.53 -29.20
C ALA A 78 10.18 21.88 -28.01
N THR A 79 9.55 22.24 -26.89
CA THR A 79 10.23 22.37 -25.60
C THR A 79 10.93 21.05 -25.39
N ALA A 80 12.27 21.07 -25.50
CA ALA A 80 13.10 19.92 -25.24
C ALA A 80 12.69 19.36 -23.88
N ALA A 81 12.29 18.09 -23.85
CA ALA A 81 12.13 17.36 -22.60
C ALA A 81 13.44 17.53 -21.80
N PRO A 82 13.38 17.85 -20.50
CA PRO A 82 14.58 18.01 -19.70
C PRO A 82 15.39 16.72 -19.80
N SER A 83 16.57 16.86 -20.39
CA SER A 83 17.52 15.78 -20.58
C SER A 83 18.11 15.41 -19.22
N GLY A 84 17.83 14.19 -18.77
CA GLY A 84 18.77 13.38 -18.00
C GLY A 84 19.34 13.94 -16.69
N SER A 85 18.54 14.59 -15.84
CA SER A 85 18.88 14.59 -14.42
C SER A 85 18.70 13.17 -13.90
N ALA A 86 19.76 12.55 -13.39
CA ALA A 86 19.67 11.27 -12.70
C ALA A 86 18.56 11.37 -11.65
N LEU A 87 17.52 10.55 -11.79
CA LEU A 87 16.44 10.46 -10.81
C LEU A 87 17.06 9.91 -9.52
N LYS A 88 17.15 10.75 -8.49
CA LYS A 88 17.55 10.38 -7.14
C LYS A 88 16.34 10.47 -6.22
N THR A 89 16.31 9.63 -5.19
CA THR A 89 15.34 9.74 -4.11
C THR A 89 15.68 10.94 -3.23
N ASP A 90 14.71 11.82 -2.99
CA ASP A 90 14.85 12.93 -2.05
C ASP A 90 14.69 12.43 -0.60
N ILE A 91 15.80 12.23 0.10
CA ILE A 91 15.82 11.75 1.49
C ILE A 91 15.84 12.93 2.47
N GLN A 92 14.67 13.25 3.03
CA GLN A 92 14.50 14.34 4.00
C GLN A 92 14.60 13.85 5.46
N ASN A 93 14.54 12.54 5.68
CA ASN A 93 14.64 11.95 7.02
C ASN A 93 15.39 10.61 7.01
N GLN A 94 16.59 10.60 7.61
CA GLN A 94 17.46 9.42 7.65
C GLN A 94 16.83 8.23 8.40
N ALA A 95 16.15 8.46 9.52
CA ALA A 95 15.54 7.38 10.30
C ALA A 95 14.36 6.72 9.57
N ALA A 96 13.59 7.49 8.80
CA ALA A 96 12.53 6.94 7.95
C ALA A 96 13.10 6.15 6.77
N TYR A 97 14.20 6.61 6.18
CA TYR A 97 14.95 5.86 5.16
C TYR A 97 15.42 4.51 5.71
N GLU A 98 16.08 4.49 6.88
CA GLU A 98 16.54 3.25 7.51
C GLU A 98 15.40 2.28 7.82
N ARG A 99 14.23 2.78 8.24
CA ARG A 99 13.04 1.95 8.45
C ARG A 99 12.52 1.33 7.15
N LEU A 100 12.57 2.05 6.04
CA LEU A 100 12.16 1.51 4.74
C LEU A 100 13.16 0.45 4.26
N MET A 101 14.46 0.71 4.41
CA MET A 101 15.51 -0.26 4.08
C MET A 101 15.41 -1.53 4.92
N ASN A 102 15.01 -1.41 6.18
CA ASN A 102 14.83 -2.51 7.12
C ASN A 102 13.35 -2.84 7.37
N ASN A 103 12.51 -2.64 6.36
CA ASN A 103 11.08 -2.91 6.49
C ASN A 103 10.82 -4.38 6.90
N SER A 104 9.67 -4.62 7.53
CA SER A 104 9.26 -5.95 7.98
C SER A 104 8.14 -6.55 7.12
N GLY A 105 7.99 -6.09 5.87
CA GLY A 105 7.07 -6.64 4.88
C GLY A 105 5.87 -5.74 4.53
N ILE A 106 4.97 -6.30 3.72
CA ILE A 106 3.80 -5.60 3.15
C ILE A 106 2.52 -6.42 3.33
N THR A 107 1.37 -5.77 3.46
CA THR A 107 0.06 -6.42 3.45
C THR A 107 -0.97 -5.69 2.59
N LEU A 108 -1.98 -6.44 2.17
CA LEU A 108 -3.28 -6.00 1.68
C LEU A 108 -4.35 -6.47 2.67
N GLN A 109 -5.27 -5.59 3.08
CA GLN A 109 -6.35 -5.93 4.02
C GLN A 109 -7.16 -7.18 3.61
N TRP A 110 -7.43 -7.35 2.33
CA TRP A 110 -8.23 -8.47 1.82
C TRP A 110 -7.53 -9.83 1.95
N LEU A 111 -6.22 -9.84 2.22
CA LEU A 111 -5.40 -11.05 2.38
C LEU A 111 -5.06 -11.29 3.86
N TRP A 112 -5.98 -10.96 4.78
CA TRP A 112 -5.79 -11.05 6.24
C TRP A 112 -5.44 -12.46 6.74
N SER A 113 -5.85 -13.51 6.01
CA SER A 113 -5.47 -14.90 6.33
C SER A 113 -4.08 -15.30 5.83
N ALA A 114 -3.49 -14.49 4.95
CA ALA A 114 -2.13 -14.69 4.46
C ALA A 114 -1.10 -14.40 5.55
N GLN A 115 0.06 -15.04 5.43
CA GLN A 115 1.26 -14.49 6.05
C GLN A 115 1.53 -13.09 5.51
N ARG A 116 2.22 -12.27 6.29
CA ARG A 116 2.69 -10.97 5.81
C ARG A 116 3.57 -11.18 4.59
N GLY A 117 3.35 -10.37 3.56
CA GLY A 117 4.15 -10.38 2.34
C GLY A 117 5.56 -9.87 2.58
N HIS A 118 6.45 -10.19 1.66
CA HIS A 118 7.81 -9.66 1.66
C HIS A 118 7.88 -8.37 0.85
N LEU A 119 8.69 -7.41 1.31
CA LEU A 119 9.04 -6.22 0.55
C LEU A 119 10.54 -5.98 0.68
N THR A 120 11.20 -5.85 -0.45
CA THR A 120 12.61 -5.51 -0.53
C THR A 120 12.73 -4.05 -0.93
N ALA A 121 13.65 -3.34 -0.29
CA ALA A 121 14.06 -2.02 -0.71
C ALA A 121 15.57 -2.05 -0.98
N THR A 122 15.99 -1.55 -2.15
CA THR A 122 17.39 -1.46 -2.55
C THR A 122 17.73 -0.02 -2.89
N ASP A 123 18.92 0.44 -2.51
CA ASP A 123 19.45 1.74 -2.90
C ASP A 123 20.53 1.51 -3.97
N GLU A 124 20.26 2.00 -5.18
CA GLU A 124 21.16 1.92 -6.32
C GLU A 124 21.46 3.33 -6.84
N ASN A 125 22.65 3.85 -6.52
CA ASN A 125 23.10 5.19 -6.92
C ASN A 125 22.18 6.33 -6.44
N ASP A 126 21.77 6.29 -5.17
CA ASP A 126 20.85 7.24 -4.54
C ASP A 126 19.41 7.18 -5.09
N LEU A 127 19.07 6.11 -5.82
CA LEU A 127 17.71 5.81 -6.22
C LEU A 127 17.24 4.57 -5.47
N VAL A 128 16.25 4.76 -4.60
CA VAL A 128 15.66 3.67 -3.85
C VAL A 128 14.59 2.97 -4.70
N HIS A 129 14.80 1.69 -4.98
CA HIS A 129 13.82 0.81 -5.61
C HIS A 129 13.10 -0.04 -4.56
N ILE A 130 11.81 -0.30 -4.75
CA ILE A 130 11.05 -1.27 -3.95
C ILE A 130 10.35 -2.30 -4.84
N GLU A 131 10.36 -3.53 -4.38
CA GLU A 131 9.56 -4.63 -4.95
C GLU A 131 8.98 -5.45 -3.80
N GLY A 132 7.67 -5.70 -3.84
CA GLY A 132 6.99 -6.43 -2.77
C GLY A 132 5.85 -7.30 -3.28
N THR A 133 5.60 -8.39 -2.57
CA THR A 133 4.52 -9.33 -2.88
C THR A 133 3.90 -9.90 -1.60
N GLN A 134 2.58 -9.96 -1.55
CA GLN A 134 1.82 -10.79 -0.63
C GLN A 134 0.87 -11.68 -1.44
N ALA A 135 0.77 -12.96 -1.10
CA ALA A 135 -0.14 -13.87 -1.79
C ALA A 135 -0.64 -14.99 -0.87
N ASN A 136 -1.87 -15.44 -1.12
CA ASN A 136 -2.45 -16.67 -0.59
C ASN A 136 -3.53 -17.18 -1.56
N PHE A 137 -4.38 -18.10 -1.10
CA PHE A 137 -5.50 -18.59 -1.91
C PHE A 137 -6.60 -17.53 -2.16
N GLU A 138 -6.66 -16.44 -1.37
CA GLU A 138 -7.64 -15.35 -1.54
C GLU A 138 -7.22 -14.41 -2.67
N GLY A 139 -5.93 -14.16 -2.87
CA GLY A 139 -5.45 -13.35 -3.98
C GLY A 139 -3.99 -12.97 -3.88
N THR A 140 -3.61 -11.91 -4.59
CA THR A 140 -2.23 -11.44 -4.65
C THR A 140 -2.15 -9.91 -4.68
N LEU A 141 -1.23 -9.35 -3.90
CA LEU A 141 -0.75 -7.98 -3.99
C LEU A 141 0.68 -8.00 -4.54
N LYS A 142 0.98 -7.14 -5.52
CA LYS A 142 2.33 -6.83 -6.00
C LYS A 142 2.53 -5.32 -6.03
N ILE A 143 3.72 -4.87 -5.65
CA ILE A 143 4.16 -3.48 -5.79
C ILE A 143 5.57 -3.47 -6.39
N LYS A 144 5.83 -2.57 -7.35
CA LYS A 144 7.15 -2.41 -7.95
C LYS A 144 7.38 -1.00 -8.47
N GLY A 145 8.51 -0.40 -8.14
CA GLY A 145 8.87 0.94 -8.61
C GLY A 145 9.85 1.65 -7.67
N ASP A 146 9.96 2.96 -7.83
CA ASP A 146 10.98 3.77 -7.19
C ASP A 146 10.39 4.66 -6.08
N ILE A 147 11.21 5.04 -5.12
CA ILE A 147 10.85 6.03 -4.10
C ILE A 147 11.30 7.40 -4.59
N VAL A 148 10.36 8.31 -4.70
CA VAL A 148 10.62 9.69 -5.14
C VAL A 148 11.14 10.54 -3.97
N SER A 149 10.54 10.37 -2.78
CA SER A 149 10.95 11.12 -1.59
C SER A 149 10.62 10.38 -0.30
N ILE A 150 11.43 10.58 0.74
CA ILE A 150 11.24 10.01 2.08
C ILE A 150 11.28 11.14 3.12
N ALA A 151 10.16 11.37 3.78
CA ALA A 151 10.05 12.28 4.92
C ALA A 151 9.79 11.50 6.22
N SER A 152 9.68 12.21 7.34
CA SER A 152 9.57 11.59 8.67
C SER A 152 8.33 10.71 8.86
N ASP A 153 7.18 11.11 8.28
CA ASP A 153 5.89 10.43 8.42
C ASP A 153 5.36 9.82 7.11
N ARG A 154 6.06 9.99 5.98
CA ARG A 154 5.59 9.52 4.68
C ARG A 154 6.73 9.21 3.72
N PHE A 155 6.41 8.47 2.67
CA PHE A 155 7.21 8.44 1.44
C PHE A 155 6.30 8.53 0.21
N ILE A 156 6.87 8.97 -0.90
CA ILE A 156 6.22 8.99 -2.21
C ILE A 156 6.80 7.86 -3.05
N PHE A 157 5.95 6.95 -3.49
CA PHE A 157 6.29 5.83 -4.35
C PHE A 157 5.81 6.11 -5.77
N ARG A 158 6.66 5.86 -6.77
CA ARG A 158 6.32 5.92 -8.19
C ARG A 158 6.46 4.54 -8.79
N GLY A 159 5.36 3.97 -9.29
CA GLY A 159 5.41 2.68 -9.94
C GLY A 159 4.05 2.03 -10.07
N THR A 160 4.03 0.71 -9.99
CA THR A 160 2.84 -0.12 -10.17
C THR A 160 2.40 -0.74 -8.86
N ILE A 161 1.10 -0.65 -8.57
CA ILE A 161 0.40 -1.47 -7.56
C ILE A 161 -0.59 -2.36 -8.30
N LEU A 162 -0.46 -3.68 -8.13
CA LEU A 162 -1.32 -4.69 -8.76
C LEU A 162 -1.96 -5.57 -7.70
N ILE A 163 -3.29 -5.63 -7.71
CA ILE A 163 -4.09 -6.52 -6.88
C ILE A 163 -4.88 -7.46 -7.79
N LEU A 164 -4.79 -8.76 -7.49
CA LEU A 164 -5.49 -9.82 -8.21
C LEU A 164 -6.35 -10.65 -7.25
N ASP A 165 -7.54 -11.02 -7.70
CA ASP A 165 -8.44 -12.01 -7.10
C ASP A 165 -8.99 -11.72 -5.69
N ALA A 166 -8.66 -10.56 -5.12
CA ALA A 166 -9.14 -10.14 -3.81
C ALA A 166 -9.79 -8.76 -3.93
N PRO A 167 -10.91 -8.44 -3.24
CA PRO A 167 -11.68 -9.39 -2.45
C PRO A 167 -12.46 -10.38 -3.32
N ASP A 168 -12.76 -10.00 -4.58
CA ASP A 168 -13.53 -10.82 -5.50
C ASP A 168 -12.64 -11.59 -6.48
N LYS A 169 -12.96 -12.87 -6.71
CA LYS A 169 -12.28 -13.71 -7.70
C LYS A 169 -12.46 -13.16 -9.11
N GLY A 170 -11.37 -13.13 -9.88
CA GLY A 170 -11.33 -12.51 -11.20
C GLY A 170 -11.14 -10.99 -11.16
N ARG A 171 -11.12 -10.33 -9.98
CA ARG A 171 -10.80 -8.90 -9.91
C ARG A 171 -9.35 -8.66 -10.31
N ARG A 172 -9.14 -7.67 -11.18
CA ARG A 172 -7.82 -7.10 -11.47
C ARG A 172 -7.86 -5.60 -11.22
N CYS A 173 -7.07 -5.14 -10.26
CA CYS A 173 -6.86 -3.72 -9.99
C CYS A 173 -5.40 -3.39 -10.22
N GLU A 174 -5.09 -2.72 -11.32
CA GLU A 174 -3.73 -2.27 -11.66
C GLU A 174 -3.69 -0.75 -11.68
N ARG A 175 -2.70 -0.18 -11.01
CA ARG A 175 -2.55 1.26 -10.85
C ARG A 175 -1.10 1.63 -11.09
N ASN A 176 -0.87 2.59 -11.99
CA ASN A 176 0.44 3.14 -12.30
C ASN A 176 0.45 4.63 -11.95
N GLY A 177 1.52 5.11 -11.30
CA GLY A 177 1.65 6.53 -10.98
C GLY A 177 2.38 6.78 -9.65
N ASP A 178 2.10 7.95 -9.07
CA ASP A 178 2.69 8.39 -7.81
C ASP A 178 1.70 8.20 -6.65
N PHE A 179 2.18 7.60 -5.56
CA PHE A 179 1.38 7.17 -4.42
C PHE A 179 2.01 7.65 -3.11
N GLU A 180 1.20 8.22 -2.22
CA GLU A 180 1.67 8.59 -0.87
C GLU A 180 1.42 7.42 0.09
N PHE A 181 2.46 7.03 0.81
CA PHE A 181 2.37 6.12 1.95
C PHE A 181 2.66 6.90 3.22
N ARG A 182 1.73 6.88 4.18
CA ARG A 182 1.82 7.70 5.40
C ARG A 182 1.65 6.88 6.68
N ALA A 183 2.51 7.15 7.65
CA ALA A 183 2.43 6.63 9.02
C ALA A 183 1.82 7.69 9.93
N THR A 184 0.79 7.31 10.69
CA THR A 184 0.07 8.24 11.56
C THR A 184 0.02 7.73 13.00
N GLY A 185 0.22 8.62 13.97
CA GLY A 185 0.08 8.29 15.40
C GLY A 185 1.07 7.23 15.85
N LYS A 186 0.57 6.16 16.49
CA LYS A 186 1.38 5.08 17.07
C LYS A 186 1.58 3.88 16.13
N ARG A 187 1.12 3.95 14.88
CA ARG A 187 1.19 2.85 13.90
C ARG A 187 2.65 2.51 13.60
N LYS A 188 2.89 1.23 13.29
CA LYS A 188 4.20 0.67 12.88
C LYS A 188 4.17 0.22 11.42
N TYR A 189 3.49 1.02 10.61
CA TYR A 189 3.36 0.84 9.17
C TYR A 189 2.99 2.16 8.52
N TRP A 190 3.38 2.32 7.26
CA TRP A 190 2.85 3.34 6.37
C TRP A 190 1.72 2.76 5.55
N ARG A 191 0.60 3.50 5.45
CA ARG A 191 -0.57 3.11 4.66
C ARG A 191 -0.64 3.93 3.39
N LEU A 192 -0.96 3.28 2.27
CA LEU A 192 -1.32 3.97 1.03
C LEU A 192 -2.47 4.96 1.27
N GLN A 193 -2.34 6.22 0.86
CA GLN A 193 -3.36 7.24 1.09
C GLN A 193 -4.46 7.23 0.03
N GLN A 194 -4.13 6.93 -1.22
CA GLN A 194 -5.07 6.74 -2.32
C GLN A 194 -5.71 5.35 -2.23
N MET A 195 -6.46 5.10 -1.15
CA MET A 195 -6.97 3.77 -0.78
C MET A 195 -8.11 3.32 -1.70
N GLU A 196 -8.97 4.24 -2.13
CA GLU A 196 -10.11 3.91 -2.98
C GLU A 196 -9.70 3.85 -4.44
N ALA A 197 -9.91 2.69 -5.06
CA ALA A 197 -9.61 2.46 -6.47
C ALA A 197 -10.49 1.33 -7.04
N CYS A 198 -10.43 1.16 -8.37
CA CYS A 198 -10.95 -0.02 -9.07
C CYS A 198 -12.35 -0.47 -8.62
N GLY A 199 -13.36 0.33 -8.96
CA GLY A 199 -14.76 0.05 -8.59
C GLY A 199 -15.18 0.62 -7.23
N GLY A 200 -14.40 1.53 -6.66
CA GLY A 200 -14.74 2.23 -5.41
C GLY A 200 -14.48 1.40 -4.15
N LEU A 201 -13.67 0.35 -4.24
CA LEU A 201 -13.25 -0.45 -3.10
C LEU A 201 -12.05 0.20 -2.41
N THR A 202 -12.01 0.10 -1.09
CA THR A 202 -10.92 0.63 -0.26
C THR A 202 -9.84 -0.43 -0.06
N ASP A 203 -8.73 -0.33 -0.80
CA ASP A 203 -7.59 -1.24 -0.72
C ASP A 203 -6.54 -0.71 0.25
N TYR A 204 -6.56 -1.17 1.51
CA TYR A 204 -5.49 -0.84 2.46
C TYR A 204 -4.23 -1.65 2.16
N VAL A 205 -3.26 -0.98 1.55
CA VAL A 205 -1.90 -1.48 1.37
C VAL A 205 -1.02 -0.87 2.46
N ASP A 206 -0.41 -1.71 3.29
CA ASP A 206 0.40 -1.30 4.44
C ASP A 206 1.84 -1.83 4.31
N VAL A 207 2.84 -0.96 4.46
CA VAL A 207 4.27 -1.30 4.51
C VAL A 207 4.76 -1.17 5.95
N TYR A 208 5.25 -2.26 6.55
CA TYR A 208 5.60 -2.36 7.97
C TYR A 208 7.09 -2.10 8.22
N TYR A 209 7.43 -1.61 9.41
CA TYR A 209 8.80 -1.32 9.84
C TYR A 209 8.96 -1.41 11.37
#